data_AF-A0A5D0SH67-F1
#
_entry.id   AF-A0A5D0SH67-F1
#
_cell.length_a   1.000
_cell.length_b   1.000
_cell.length_c   1.000
_cell.angle_alpha   90.00
_cell.angle_beta   90.00
_cell.angle_gamma   90.00
#
_symmetry.space_group_name_H-M   'P 1'
#
loop_
_entity.id
_entity.type
_entity.pdbx_description
1 polymer ?
#
loop_
_entity_poly.entity_id
_entity_poly.type
_entity_poly.pdbx_seq_one_letter_code
_entity_poly.pdbx_strand_id
1 'polypeptide(L)'
;MKKSILIYYIAAISVQYSVNLFAYFFDWFLILFPLTVIPAYLLATGKLGLNEKNKRIISDFIEGRGTVYEELEKELNYSFQGKSYVDDENYQKLKNWVVETEKRIRKAAIFQRKLYIISIFIAPVFPILSSISSLYQYGIKELITLIIGHGAMYAIIVMAILGFRNLLKNVERLKKELRDIIESNFK
;
A
#
# COMPACT_ATOMS: atom_id res chain seq x y z
N MET A 1 2.98 11.49 -10.20
CA MET A 1 3.39 10.90 -8.91
C MET A 1 4.77 10.22 -8.95
N LYS A 2 5.04 9.26 -9.86
CA LYS A 2 6.34 8.53 -9.90
C LYS A 2 7.58 9.45 -10.01
N LYS A 3 7.53 10.50 -10.84
CA LYS A 3 8.61 11.51 -10.97
C LYS A 3 8.85 12.28 -9.66
N SER A 4 7.79 12.73 -8.99
CA SER A 4 7.90 13.46 -7.72
C SER A 4 8.50 12.59 -6.60
N ILE A 5 8.10 11.32 -6.52
CA ILE A 5 8.70 10.36 -5.56
C ILE A 5 10.18 10.12 -5.87
N LEU A 6 10.54 10.01 -7.15
CA LEU A 6 11.93 9.84 -7.55
C LEU A 6 12.79 11.05 -7.12
N ILE A 7 12.34 12.26 -7.43
CA ILE A 7 13.03 13.50 -7.05
C ILE A 7 13.20 13.56 -5.52
N TYR A 8 12.16 13.23 -4.77
CA TYR A 8 12.21 13.21 -3.31
C TYR A 8 13.24 12.21 -2.76
N TYR A 9 13.27 10.98 -3.29
CA TYR A 9 14.24 9.97 -2.86
C TYR A 9 15.68 10.35 -3.25
N ILE A 10 15.90 10.96 -4.43
CA ILE A 10 17.21 11.47 -4.81
C ILE A 10 17.66 12.59 -3.86
N ALA A 11 16.76 13.51 -3.51
CA ALA A 11 17.05 14.56 -2.54
C ALA A 11 17.39 13.97 -1.17
N ALA A 12 16.64 12.98 -0.69
CA ALA A 12 16.91 12.29 0.56
C ALA A 12 18.29 11.60 0.57
N ILE A 13 18.63 10.89 -0.52
CA ILE A 13 19.95 10.28 -0.72
C ILE A 13 21.04 11.37 -0.66
N SER A 14 20.84 12.49 -1.35
CA SER A 14 21.83 13.57 -1.41
C SER A 14 22.07 14.21 -0.04
N VAL A 15 21.00 14.45 0.73
CA VAL A 15 21.08 14.97 2.10
C VAL A 15 21.79 13.98 3.00
N GLN A 16 21.37 12.71 2.99
CA GLN A 16 21.98 11.67 3.82
C GLN A 16 23.46 11.47 3.46
N TYR A 17 23.79 11.46 2.18
CA TYR A 17 25.18 11.37 1.70
C TYR A 17 26.02 12.55 2.21
N SER A 18 25.49 13.76 2.18
CA SER A 18 26.20 14.95 2.69
C SER A 18 26.47 14.84 4.19
N VAL A 19 25.50 14.35 4.97
CA VAL A 19 25.66 14.09 6.41
C VAL A 19 26.72 13.01 6.66
N ASN A 20 26.64 11.90 5.93
CA ASN A 20 27.59 10.79 6.07
C ASN A 20 29.01 11.17 5.64
N LEU A 21 29.16 12.01 4.61
CA LEU A 21 30.47 12.50 4.16
C LEU A 21 31.13 13.38 5.22
N PHE A 22 30.34 14.21 5.91
CA PHE A 22 30.83 15.01 7.03
C PHE A 22 31.21 14.15 8.24
N ALA A 23 30.45 13.08 8.51
CA ALA A 23 30.64 12.20 9.65
C ALA A 23 31.79 11.19 9.48
N TYR A 24 31.97 10.65 8.26
CA TYR A 24 32.69 9.40 8.02
C TYR A 24 33.76 9.51 6.96
N PHE A 25 34.47 10.64 6.90
CA PHE A 25 35.41 11.01 5.83
C PHE A 25 36.44 9.91 5.44
N PHE A 26 36.71 8.94 6.32
CA PHE A 26 37.63 7.82 6.09
C PHE A 26 36.96 6.43 5.95
N ASP A 27 35.66 6.29 6.19
CA ASP A 27 34.93 5.02 6.06
C ASP A 27 34.01 5.03 4.84
N TRP A 28 34.56 4.51 3.74
CA TRP A 28 33.86 4.38 2.45
C TRP A 28 32.57 3.56 2.53
N PHE A 29 32.48 2.59 3.45
CA PHE A 29 31.28 1.76 3.58
C PHE A 29 30.11 2.58 4.13
N LEU A 30 30.36 3.40 5.16
CA LEU A 30 29.35 4.26 5.76
C LEU A 30 28.97 5.45 4.86
N ILE A 31 29.90 5.94 4.05
CA ILE A 31 29.62 6.98 3.03
C ILE A 31 28.64 6.47 1.96
N LEU A 32 28.72 5.19 1.58
CA LEU A 32 27.85 4.59 0.54
C LEU A 32 26.52 4.05 1.07
N PHE A 33 26.33 4.02 2.39
CA PHE A 33 25.10 3.56 3.04
C PHE A 33 23.80 4.20 2.51
N PRO A 34 23.76 5.49 2.11
CA PRO A 34 22.58 6.12 1.49
C PRO A 34 22.11 5.43 0.20
N LEU A 35 22.97 4.67 -0.51
CA LEU A 35 22.56 3.93 -1.70
C LEU A 35 21.52 2.85 -1.39
N THR A 36 21.42 2.40 -0.15
CA THR A 36 20.39 1.45 0.29
C THR A 36 18.97 2.06 0.24
N VAL A 37 18.83 3.38 0.05
CA VAL A 37 17.53 4.03 -0.22
C VAL A 37 17.00 3.68 -1.63
N ILE A 38 17.87 3.26 -2.57
CA ILE A 38 17.48 2.90 -3.95
C ILE A 38 16.59 1.64 -3.97
N PRO A 39 16.96 0.49 -3.37
CA PRO A 39 16.04 -0.64 -3.26
C PRO A 39 14.72 -0.29 -2.56
N ALA A 40 14.75 0.58 -1.55
CA ALA A 40 13.54 1.07 -0.88
C ALA A 40 12.63 1.86 -1.83
N TYR A 41 13.19 2.71 -2.69
CA TYR A 41 12.44 3.38 -3.76
C TYR A 41 11.78 2.37 -4.73
N LEU A 42 12.51 1.32 -5.13
CA LEU A 42 11.99 0.29 -6.04
C LEU A 42 10.84 -0.52 -5.41
N LEU A 43 10.93 -0.83 -4.12
CA LEU A 43 9.85 -1.44 -3.34
C LEU A 43 8.64 -0.51 -3.25
N ALA A 44 8.87 0.74 -2.84
CA ALA A 44 7.83 1.76 -2.70
C ALA A 44 7.09 2.02 -4.01
N THR A 45 7.79 2.12 -5.14
CA THR A 45 7.16 2.41 -6.44
C THR A 45 6.48 1.21 -7.10
N GLY A 46 6.65 0.00 -6.54
CA GLY A 46 6.00 -1.20 -7.03
C GLY A 46 6.76 -1.95 -8.13
N LYS A 47 8.00 -1.53 -8.46
CA LYS A 47 8.89 -2.33 -9.31
C LYS A 47 9.24 -3.68 -8.65
N LEU A 48 9.28 -3.71 -7.31
CA LEU A 48 9.51 -4.91 -6.50
C LEU A 48 8.34 -5.20 -5.52
N GLY A 49 7.26 -4.42 -5.56
CA GLY A 49 6.20 -4.39 -4.54
C GLY A 49 4.81 -4.76 -5.06
N LEU A 50 3.87 -3.80 -5.01
CA LEU A 50 2.54 -3.94 -5.62
C LEU A 50 2.63 -3.69 -7.13
N ASN A 51 2.27 -4.72 -7.91
CA ASN A 51 2.20 -4.61 -9.37
C ASN A 51 1.16 -3.55 -9.80
N GLU A 52 1.37 -2.93 -10.96
CA GLU A 52 0.53 -1.81 -11.45
C GLU A 52 -0.94 -2.24 -11.61
N LYS A 53 -1.18 -3.51 -11.96
CA LYS A 53 -2.52 -4.12 -12.01
C LYS A 53 -3.25 -4.01 -10.67
N ASN A 54 -2.56 -4.37 -9.57
CA ASN A 54 -3.13 -4.36 -8.23
C ASN A 54 -3.43 -2.92 -7.77
N LYS A 55 -2.59 -1.96 -8.14
CA LYS A 55 -2.82 -0.54 -7.86
C LYS A 55 -4.06 -0.02 -8.59
N ARG A 56 -4.27 -0.43 -9.86
CA ARG A 56 -5.46 -0.06 -10.63
C ARG A 56 -6.73 -0.61 -10.02
N ILE A 57 -6.78 -1.91 -9.70
CA ILE A 57 -7.97 -2.56 -9.08
C ILE A 57 -8.44 -1.78 -7.85
N ILE A 58 -7.51 -1.33 -7.00
CA ILE A 58 -7.86 -0.57 -5.80
C ILE A 58 -8.26 0.87 -6.13
N SER A 59 -7.62 1.51 -7.11
CA SER A 59 -8.01 2.85 -7.55
C SER A 59 -9.44 2.82 -8.08
N ASP A 60 -9.76 1.85 -8.92
CA ASP A 60 -11.09 1.64 -9.49
C ASP A 60 -12.10 1.37 -8.38
N PHE A 61 -11.77 0.50 -7.42
CA PHE A 61 -12.60 0.22 -6.24
C PHE A 61 -12.84 1.46 -5.36
N ILE A 62 -11.82 2.28 -5.12
CA ILE A 62 -11.93 3.52 -4.33
C ILE A 62 -12.82 4.54 -5.06
N GLU A 63 -12.63 4.68 -6.37
CA GLU A 63 -13.35 5.62 -7.23
C GLU A 63 -14.77 5.13 -7.55
N GLY A 64 -15.09 3.88 -7.22
CA GLY A 64 -16.38 3.27 -7.45
C GLY A 64 -16.63 2.86 -8.89
N ARG A 65 -15.58 2.55 -9.64
CA ARG A 65 -15.68 1.98 -10.99
C ARG A 65 -15.61 0.46 -10.90
N GLY A 66 -16.57 -0.27 -11.45
CA GLY A 66 -16.58 -1.74 -11.36
C GLY A 66 -16.79 -2.20 -9.92
N THR A 67 -17.81 -1.64 -9.28
CA THR A 67 -18.13 -1.94 -7.88
C THR A 67 -18.51 -3.40 -7.70
N VAL A 68 -18.33 -3.90 -6.47
CA VAL A 68 -18.78 -5.24 -6.12
C VAL A 68 -20.31 -5.33 -6.28
N TYR A 69 -21.02 -4.24 -6.01
CA TYR A 69 -22.44 -4.10 -6.28
C TYR A 69 -22.80 -4.15 -7.78
N GLU A 70 -22.06 -3.47 -8.66
CA GLU A 70 -22.29 -3.54 -10.12
C GLU A 70 -22.07 -4.95 -10.68
N GLU A 71 -21.09 -5.68 -10.14
CA GLU A 71 -20.89 -7.11 -10.47
C GLU A 71 -22.05 -7.97 -9.98
N LEU A 72 -22.53 -7.75 -8.74
CA LEU A 72 -23.72 -8.41 -8.19
C LEU A 72 -24.95 -8.19 -9.10
N GLU A 73 -25.21 -6.94 -9.50
CA GLU A 73 -26.37 -6.60 -10.33
C GLU A 73 -26.28 -7.27 -11.71
N LYS A 74 -25.09 -7.33 -12.30
CA LYS A 74 -24.85 -8.04 -13.57
C LYS A 74 -25.01 -9.55 -13.43
N GLU A 75 -24.45 -10.17 -12.39
CA GLU A 75 -24.53 -11.62 -12.18
C GLU A 75 -25.97 -12.06 -11.88
N LEU A 76 -26.73 -11.28 -11.12
CA LEU A 76 -28.14 -11.55 -10.87
C LEU A 76 -28.99 -11.37 -12.12
N ASN A 77 -28.81 -10.28 -12.88
CA ASN A 77 -29.52 -10.09 -14.15
C ASN A 77 -29.19 -11.19 -15.17
N TYR A 78 -27.95 -11.66 -15.20
CA TYR A 78 -27.53 -12.74 -16.10
C TYR A 78 -28.11 -14.09 -15.68
N SER A 79 -28.08 -14.42 -14.38
CA SER A 79 -28.53 -15.73 -13.87
C SER A 79 -30.03 -15.95 -14.03
N PHE A 80 -30.80 -14.88 -14.24
CA PHE A 80 -32.25 -14.95 -14.16
C PHE A 80 -33.04 -14.47 -15.39
N GLN A 81 -32.38 -14.06 -16.48
CA GLN A 81 -33.01 -13.75 -17.78
C GLN A 81 -34.46 -13.17 -17.67
N GLY A 82 -34.63 -12.05 -16.97
CA GLY A 82 -35.88 -11.28 -17.01
C GLY A 82 -36.94 -11.54 -15.94
N LYS A 83 -36.64 -12.24 -14.83
CA LYS A 83 -37.51 -12.21 -13.63
C LYS A 83 -37.24 -10.93 -12.81
N SER A 84 -38.28 -10.29 -12.25
CA SER A 84 -38.12 -9.08 -11.43
C SER A 84 -37.95 -9.45 -9.95
N TYR A 85 -36.71 -9.42 -9.44
CA TYR A 85 -36.38 -9.62 -8.00
C TYR A 85 -36.39 -8.31 -7.21
N VAL A 86 -36.80 -7.20 -7.83
CA VAL A 86 -36.76 -5.86 -7.22
C VAL A 86 -37.57 -5.82 -5.92
N ASP A 87 -38.57 -6.69 -5.78
CA ASP A 87 -39.44 -6.79 -4.59
C ASP A 87 -39.13 -7.98 -3.66
N ASP A 88 -38.11 -8.80 -3.94
CA ASP A 88 -37.74 -9.91 -3.05
C ASP A 88 -37.01 -9.38 -1.80
N GLU A 89 -37.57 -9.66 -0.62
CA GLU A 89 -37.01 -9.24 0.66
C GLU A 89 -35.57 -9.75 0.87
N ASN A 90 -35.25 -10.96 0.37
CA ASN A 90 -33.91 -11.53 0.44
C ASN A 90 -32.94 -10.81 -0.48
N TYR A 91 -33.39 -10.38 -1.68
CA TYR A 91 -32.59 -9.56 -2.58
C TYR A 91 -32.27 -8.20 -1.96
N GLN A 92 -33.27 -7.53 -1.36
CA GLN A 92 -33.05 -6.24 -0.71
C GLN A 92 -32.12 -6.35 0.50
N LYS A 93 -32.25 -7.42 1.29
CA LYS A 93 -31.30 -7.72 2.39
C LYS A 93 -29.88 -7.94 1.88
N LEU A 94 -29.69 -8.75 0.83
CA LEU A 94 -28.39 -9.01 0.23
C LEU A 94 -27.79 -7.72 -0.34
N LYS A 95 -28.55 -6.97 -1.13
CA LYS A 95 -28.15 -5.67 -1.68
C LYS A 95 -27.67 -4.72 -0.59
N ASN A 96 -28.45 -4.54 0.47
CA ASN A 96 -28.10 -3.66 1.56
C ASN A 96 -26.82 -4.12 2.27
N TRP A 97 -26.67 -5.43 2.51
CA TRP A 97 -25.46 -6.00 3.09
C TRP A 97 -24.22 -5.77 2.22
N VAL A 98 -24.32 -5.98 0.90
CA VAL A 98 -23.24 -5.75 -0.06
C VAL A 98 -22.84 -4.28 -0.09
N VAL A 99 -23.81 -3.38 -0.23
CA VAL A 99 -23.57 -1.93 -0.29
C VAL A 99 -22.92 -1.44 1.00
N GLU A 100 -23.38 -1.91 2.17
CA GLU A 100 -22.80 -1.52 3.45
C GLU A 100 -21.37 -2.06 3.61
N THR A 101 -21.14 -3.31 3.23
CA THR A 101 -19.83 -3.96 3.31
C THR A 101 -18.84 -3.30 2.36
N GLU A 102 -19.24 -3.03 1.13
CA GLU A 102 -18.44 -2.30 0.16
C GLU A 102 -18.08 -0.90 0.68
N LYS A 103 -19.05 -0.18 1.26
CA LYS A 103 -18.81 1.14 1.85
C LYS A 103 -17.78 1.09 2.98
N ARG A 104 -17.82 0.06 3.83
CA ARG A 104 -16.83 -0.15 4.91
C ARG A 104 -15.44 -0.45 4.34
N ILE A 105 -15.33 -1.37 3.39
CA ILE A 105 -14.05 -1.72 2.75
C ILE A 105 -13.48 -0.53 1.97
N ARG A 106 -14.33 0.26 1.29
CA ARG A 106 -13.91 1.46 0.55
C ARG A 106 -13.31 2.52 1.47
N LYS A 107 -13.93 2.77 2.63
CA LYS A 107 -13.35 3.66 3.65
C LYS A 107 -11.96 3.17 4.10
N ALA A 108 -11.83 1.87 4.38
CA ALA A 108 -10.55 1.27 4.74
C ALA A 108 -9.50 1.39 3.61
N ALA A 109 -9.91 1.19 2.35
CA ALA A 109 -9.05 1.35 1.18
C ALA A 109 -8.55 2.80 0.99
N ILE A 110 -9.43 3.79 1.17
CA ILE A 110 -9.05 5.21 1.15
C ILE A 110 -8.03 5.52 2.25
N PHE A 111 -8.30 5.06 3.47
CA PHE A 111 -7.40 5.26 4.60
C PHE A 111 -6.04 4.61 4.36
N GLN A 112 -6.02 3.36 3.91
CA GLN A 112 -4.77 2.66 3.60
C GLN A 112 -4.00 3.36 2.48
N ARG A 113 -4.68 3.87 1.44
CA ARG A 113 -4.02 4.66 0.38
C ARG A 113 -3.33 5.89 0.91
N LYS A 114 -3.97 6.61 1.84
CA LYS A 114 -3.32 7.73 2.53
C LYS A 114 -2.11 7.25 3.34
N LEU A 115 -2.27 6.20 4.14
CA LEU A 115 -1.17 5.63 4.93
C LEU A 115 0.02 5.24 4.06
N TYR A 116 -0.19 4.55 2.95
CA TYR A 116 0.89 4.16 2.05
C TYR A 116 1.61 5.34 1.42
N ILE A 117 0.87 6.36 0.97
CA ILE A 117 1.50 7.58 0.45
C ILE A 117 2.36 8.22 1.55
N ILE A 118 1.82 8.36 2.76
CA ILE A 118 2.54 8.90 3.93
C ILE A 118 3.77 8.06 4.24
N SER A 119 3.66 6.74 4.29
CA SER A 119 4.77 5.82 4.54
C SER A 119 5.89 5.98 3.51
N ILE A 120 5.56 6.13 2.23
CA ILE A 120 6.56 6.35 1.17
C ILE A 120 7.34 7.65 1.39
N PHE A 121 6.68 8.72 1.83
CA PHE A 121 7.36 9.99 2.07
C PHE A 121 8.12 10.01 3.41
N ILE A 122 7.62 9.34 4.44
CA ILE A 122 8.27 9.26 5.74
C ILE A 122 9.47 8.30 5.73
N ALA A 123 9.44 7.23 4.93
CA ALA A 123 10.45 6.18 4.99
C ALA A 123 11.90 6.69 4.84
N PRO A 124 12.24 7.58 3.87
CA PRO A 124 13.60 8.13 3.72
C PRO A 124 14.05 9.05 4.86
N VAL A 125 13.12 9.52 5.71
CA VAL A 125 13.44 10.38 6.85
C VAL A 125 14.17 9.58 7.94
N PHE A 126 13.85 8.29 8.12
CA PHE A 126 14.50 7.46 9.14
C PHE A 126 16.02 7.32 8.95
N PRO A 127 16.54 6.98 7.74
CA PRO A 127 17.97 7.00 7.44
C PRO A 127 18.63 8.34 7.74
N ILE A 128 18.01 9.45 7.35
CA ILE A 128 18.54 10.81 7.59
C ILE A 128 18.66 11.07 9.10
N LEU A 129 17.59 10.82 9.85
CA LEU A 129 17.60 11.00 11.31
C LEU A 129 18.63 10.10 11.99
N SER A 130 18.77 8.85 11.54
CA SER A 130 19.79 7.96 12.08
C SER A 130 21.20 8.46 11.79
N SER A 131 21.42 9.05 10.62
CA SER A 131 22.73 9.60 10.21
C SER A 131 23.08 10.89 10.96
N ILE A 132 22.07 11.67 11.36
CA ILE A 132 22.28 12.84 12.23
C ILE A 132 22.55 12.37 13.68
N SER A 133 21.77 11.41 14.17
CA SER A 133 21.93 10.86 15.52
C SER A 133 23.29 10.21 15.73
N SER A 134 23.80 9.54 14.71
CA SER A 134 25.09 8.86 14.75
C SER A 134 26.27 9.83 14.86
N LEU A 135 26.14 11.11 14.49
CA LEU A 135 27.16 12.15 14.74
C LEU A 135 27.53 12.30 16.22
N TYR A 136 26.62 11.94 17.12
CA TYR A 136 26.80 12.05 18.58
C TYR A 136 27.23 10.73 19.21
N GLN A 137 27.49 9.70 18.41
CA GLN A 137 27.84 8.35 18.87
C GLN A 137 29.17 7.92 18.24
N TYR A 138 29.82 6.92 18.82
CA TYR A 138 31.10 6.41 18.31
C TYR A 138 31.09 4.88 18.27
N GLY A 139 31.76 4.31 17.26
CA GLY A 139 32.02 2.88 17.14
C GLY A 139 30.76 2.04 16.88
N ILE A 140 30.59 0.92 17.57
CA ILE A 140 29.48 -0.02 17.31
C ILE A 140 28.08 0.62 17.45
N LYS A 141 27.91 1.57 18.39
CA LYS A 141 26.62 2.24 18.61
C LYS A 141 26.16 3.01 17.39
N GLU A 142 27.10 3.64 16.72
CA GLU A 142 26.90 4.40 15.49
C GLU A 142 26.37 3.50 14.36
N LEU A 143 27.06 2.38 14.12
CA LEU A 143 26.66 1.38 13.13
C LEU A 143 25.27 0.81 13.42
N ILE A 144 24.96 0.50 14.69
CA ILE A 144 23.65 0.01 15.10
C ILE A 144 22.56 1.05 14.80
N THR A 145 22.80 2.32 15.12
CA THR A 145 21.84 3.40 14.86
C THR A 145 21.54 3.54 13.37
N LEU A 146 22.56 3.49 12.51
CA LEU A 146 22.39 3.52 11.06
C LEU A 146 21.59 2.31 10.55
N ILE A 147 21.90 1.11 11.03
CA ILE A 147 21.16 -0.11 10.67
C ILE A 147 19.68 0.01 11.08
N ILE A 148 19.39 0.51 12.29
CA ILE A 148 18.03 0.69 12.78
C ILE A 148 17.27 1.69 11.91
N GLY A 149 17.87 2.82 11.54
CA GLY A 149 17.23 3.82 10.69
C GLY A 149 16.82 3.27 9.32
N HIS A 150 17.71 2.51 8.68
CA HIS A 150 17.41 1.85 7.41
C HIS A 150 16.42 0.71 7.59
N GLY A 151 16.55 -0.08 8.65
CA GLY A 151 15.59 -1.13 9.01
C GLY A 151 14.17 -0.58 9.16
N ALA A 152 14.01 0.55 9.85
CA ALA A 152 12.73 1.23 10.02
C ALA A 152 12.13 1.70 8.69
N MET A 153 12.95 2.26 7.78
CA MET A 153 12.55 2.60 6.41
C MET A 153 11.98 1.40 5.66
N TYR A 154 12.64 0.25 5.71
CA TYR A 154 12.14 -0.96 5.06
C TYR A 154 10.88 -1.49 5.73
N ALA A 155 10.84 -1.53 7.06
CA ALA A 155 9.71 -2.02 7.82
C ALA A 155 8.43 -1.24 7.51
N ILE A 156 8.49 0.10 7.47
CA ILE A 156 7.30 0.93 7.22
C ILE A 156 6.79 0.77 5.77
N ILE A 157 7.69 0.65 4.79
CA ILE A 157 7.33 0.39 3.39
C ILE A 157 6.67 -0.99 3.26
N VAL A 158 7.27 -2.03 3.87
CA VAL A 158 6.75 -3.40 3.81
C VAL A 158 5.39 -3.51 4.50
N MET A 159 5.22 -2.93 5.70
CA MET A 159 3.93 -2.92 6.38
C MET A 159 2.84 -2.22 5.56
N ALA A 160 3.17 -1.10 4.93
CA ALA A 160 2.22 -0.40 4.06
C ALA A 160 1.80 -1.26 2.86
N ILE A 161 2.76 -1.97 2.24
CA ILE A 161 2.51 -2.91 1.13
C ILE A 161 1.64 -4.10 1.59
N LEU A 162 1.94 -4.67 2.76
CA LEU A 162 1.20 -5.81 3.31
C LEU A 162 -0.25 -5.43 3.65
N GLY A 163 -0.46 -4.28 4.29
CA GLY A 163 -1.82 -3.77 4.55
C GLY A 163 -2.61 -3.55 3.26
N PHE A 164 -1.94 -3.09 2.20
CA PHE A 164 -2.52 -2.99 0.87
C PHE A 164 -2.90 -4.35 0.26
N ARG A 165 -2.02 -5.36 0.39
CA ARG A 165 -2.30 -6.73 -0.07
C ARG A 165 -3.46 -7.36 0.68
N ASN A 166 -3.59 -7.11 1.99
CA ASN A 166 -4.72 -7.60 2.76
C ASN A 166 -6.05 -6.97 2.32
N LEU A 167 -6.06 -5.68 1.96
CA LEU A 167 -7.26 -5.05 1.39
C LEU A 167 -7.69 -5.68 0.07
N LEU A 168 -6.75 -5.98 -0.82
CA LEU A 168 -7.05 -6.72 -2.06
C LEU A 168 -7.68 -8.07 -1.77
N LYS A 169 -7.07 -8.85 -0.87
CA LYS A 169 -7.61 -10.15 -0.47
C LYS A 169 -9.02 -10.04 0.10
N ASN A 170 -9.30 -8.99 0.89
CA ASN A 170 -10.64 -8.77 1.44
C ASN A 170 -11.66 -8.41 0.36
N VAL A 171 -11.27 -7.62 -0.64
CA VAL A 171 -12.13 -7.30 -1.80
C VAL A 171 -12.39 -8.55 -2.63
N GLU A 172 -11.37 -9.34 -2.95
CA GLU A 172 -11.50 -10.60 -3.71
C GLU A 172 -12.35 -11.63 -2.95
N ARG A 173 -12.16 -11.73 -1.63
CA ARG A 173 -12.97 -12.58 -0.76
C ARG A 173 -14.43 -12.17 -0.76
N LEU A 174 -14.73 -10.87 -0.65
CA LEU A 174 -16.09 -10.37 -0.74
C LEU A 174 -16.75 -10.74 -2.08
N LYS A 175 -16.04 -10.56 -3.19
CA LYS A 175 -16.52 -10.96 -4.53
C LYS A 175 -16.82 -12.45 -4.61
N LYS A 176 -15.93 -13.29 -4.04
CA LYS A 176 -16.13 -14.73 -4.02
C LYS A 176 -17.33 -15.14 -3.17
N GLU A 177 -17.41 -14.65 -1.93
CA GLU A 177 -18.54 -14.95 -1.02
C GLU A 177 -19.87 -14.52 -1.64
N LEU A 178 -19.90 -13.40 -2.36
CA LEU A 178 -21.06 -12.96 -3.11
C LEU A 178 -21.48 -13.92 -4.21
N ARG A 179 -20.51 -14.34 -5.03
CA ARG A 179 -20.76 -15.28 -6.10
C ARG A 179 -21.26 -16.62 -5.57
N ASP A 180 -20.68 -17.11 -4.47
CA ASP A 180 -21.10 -18.36 -3.82
C ASP A 180 -22.57 -18.25 -3.32
N ILE A 181 -22.97 -17.11 -2.74
CA ILE A 181 -24.37 -16.86 -2.31
C ILE A 181 -25.33 -16.82 -3.51
N ILE A 182 -24.92 -16.21 -4.63
CA ILE A 182 -25.72 -16.18 -5.85
C ILE A 182 -25.91 -17.61 -6.37
N GLU A 183 -24.83 -18.38 -6.50
CA GLU A 183 -24.90 -19.74 -7.01
C GLU A 183 -25.69 -20.68 -6.09
N SER A 184 -25.72 -20.47 -4.77
CA SER A 184 -26.45 -21.35 -3.84
C SER A 184 -27.94 -21.05 -3.68
N ASN A 185 -28.37 -19.80 -3.88
CA ASN A 185 -29.76 -19.38 -3.61
C ASN A 185 -30.55 -19.07 -4.89
N PHE A 186 -29.87 -18.88 -6.02
CA PHE A 186 -30.46 -18.26 -7.20
C PHE A 186 -30.15 -18.98 -8.53
N LYS A 187 -29.38 -20.07 -8.52
CA LYS A 187 -29.26 -21.03 -9.64
C LYS A 187 -29.92 -22.36 -9.26
#